data_AF-A0A625YBX6-F1
#
_entry.id   AF-A0A625YBX6-F1
#
_cell.length_a   1.000
_cell.length_b   1.000
_cell.length_c   1.000
_cell.angle_alpha   90.00
_cell.angle_beta   90.00
_cell.angle_gamma   90.00
#
_symmetry.space_group_name_H-M   'P 1'
#
loop_
_entity.id
_entity.type
_entity.pdbx_description
1 polymer ?
#
loop_
_entity_poly.entity_id
_entity_poly.type
_entity_poly.pdbx_seq_one_letter_code
_entity_poly.pdbx_strand_id
1 'polypeptide(L)'
;ELFNYMKEHFDNEEQYMQEIHYPYLNEHKIMHKNIIRDMSYLIQNIKTTNDLKEKLYTIMSEWLLEHILHHDVMIGKWIKAHNKNTKEEETKQEELTEDSQEKLEFIYSCPCKTTHALSYNEHLDILYHNKNLKCKNCQQTLFYFKNPI
;
A
#
# COMPACT_ATOMS: atom_id res chain seq x y z
N GLU A 1 1.36 -18.51 -18.48
CA GLU A 1 0.19 -18.59 -17.57
C GLU A 1 0.34 -17.70 -16.35
N LEU A 2 1.33 -17.91 -15.45
CA LEU A 2 1.54 -17.08 -14.25
C LEU A 2 1.53 -15.56 -14.48
N PHE A 3 2.20 -15.09 -15.54
CA PHE A 3 2.28 -13.66 -15.87
C PHE A 3 0.96 -13.03 -16.26
N ASN A 4 0.17 -13.77 -17.05
CA ASN A 4 -1.13 -13.28 -17.49
C ASN A 4 -2.08 -13.26 -16.29
N TYR A 5 -2.01 -14.28 -15.44
CA TYR A 5 -2.77 -14.33 -14.20
C TYR A 5 -2.43 -13.15 -13.27
N MET A 6 -1.16 -12.81 -13.10
CA MET A 6 -0.77 -11.66 -12.27
C MET A 6 -1.25 -10.32 -12.84
N LYS A 7 -1.18 -10.14 -14.17
CA LYS A 7 -1.72 -8.93 -14.80
C LYS A 7 -3.22 -8.82 -14.57
N GLU A 8 -3.95 -9.91 -14.79
CA GLU A 8 -5.39 -9.97 -14.54
C GLU A 8 -5.73 -9.69 -13.07
N HIS A 9 -4.96 -10.26 -12.13
CA HIS A 9 -5.11 -9.99 -10.70
C HIS A 9 -4.94 -8.50 -10.37
N PHE A 10 -3.85 -7.88 -10.85
CA PHE A 10 -3.59 -6.45 -10.64
C PHE A 10 -4.68 -5.58 -11.29
N ASP A 11 -5.11 -5.90 -12.51
CA ASP A 11 -6.19 -5.16 -13.19
C ASP A 11 -7.51 -5.23 -12.40
N ASN A 12 -7.88 -6.41 -11.91
CA ASN A 12 -9.08 -6.62 -11.10
C ASN A 12 -9.00 -5.88 -9.75
N GLU A 13 -7.84 -5.93 -9.09
CA GLU A 13 -7.63 -5.21 -7.84
C GLU A 13 -7.67 -3.70 -8.04
N GLU A 14 -7.03 -3.16 -9.07
CA GLU A 14 -7.04 -1.74 -9.39
C GLU A 14 -8.45 -1.22 -9.71
N GLN A 15 -9.27 -2.02 -10.42
CA GLN A 15 -10.68 -1.73 -10.65
C GLN A 15 -11.44 -1.69 -9.33
N TYR A 16 -11.26 -2.71 -8.49
CA TYR A 16 -11.92 -2.78 -7.19
C TYR A 16 -11.54 -1.61 -6.28
N MET A 17 -10.25 -1.26 -6.23
CA MET A 17 -9.74 -0.11 -5.49
C MET A 17 -10.34 1.21 -5.98
N GLN A 18 -10.58 1.34 -7.29
CA GLN A 18 -11.25 2.50 -7.87
C GLN A 18 -12.72 2.57 -7.44
N GLU A 19 -13.44 1.45 -7.47
CA GLU A 19 -14.85 1.37 -7.05
C GLU A 19 -15.05 1.79 -5.59
N ILE A 20 -14.15 1.35 -4.70
CA ILE A 20 -14.21 1.68 -3.27
C ILE A 20 -13.52 3.01 -2.92
N HIS A 21 -13.12 3.79 -3.92
CA HIS A 21 -12.44 5.08 -3.78
C HIS A 21 -11.20 5.01 -2.87
N TYR A 22 -10.40 3.95 -3.02
CA TYR A 22 -9.22 3.75 -2.20
C TYR A 22 -8.18 4.87 -2.44
N PRO A 23 -7.76 5.60 -1.39
CA PRO A 23 -6.98 6.83 -1.55
C PRO A 23 -5.56 6.65 -2.10
N TYR A 24 -5.03 5.43 -2.07
CA TYR A 24 -3.66 5.13 -2.56
C TYR A 24 -3.66 4.29 -3.85
N LEU A 25 -4.71 4.38 -4.65
CA LEU A 25 -4.81 3.67 -5.94
C LEU A 25 -3.62 3.98 -6.85
N ASN A 26 -3.20 5.24 -6.94
CA ASN A 26 -2.11 5.62 -7.83
C ASN A 26 -0.77 5.05 -7.38
N GLU A 27 -0.48 5.10 -6.08
CA GLU A 27 0.71 4.49 -5.49
C GLU A 27 0.72 2.97 -5.72
N HIS A 28 -0.42 2.31 -5.58
CA HIS A 28 -0.56 0.87 -5.81
C HIS A 28 -0.34 0.51 -7.29
N LYS A 29 -0.95 1.25 -8.23
CA LYS A 29 -0.73 1.11 -9.68
C LYS A 29 0.74 1.21 -10.08
N ILE A 30 1.49 2.14 -9.47
CA ILE A 30 2.92 2.30 -9.74
C ILE A 30 3.69 1.06 -9.27
N MET A 31 3.34 0.51 -8.10
CA MET A 31 3.94 -0.71 -7.57
C MET A 31 3.69 -1.92 -8.47
N HIS A 32 2.45 -2.15 -8.91
CA HIS A 32 2.13 -3.22 -9.87
C HIS A 32 2.96 -3.12 -11.14
N LYS A 33 3.07 -1.92 -11.71
CA LYS A 33 3.90 -1.68 -12.89
C LYS A 33 5.36 -2.03 -12.65
N ASN A 34 5.90 -1.68 -11.48
CA ASN A 34 7.27 -2.02 -11.11
C ASN A 34 7.46 -3.54 -10.97
N ILE A 35 6.54 -4.24 -10.31
CA ILE A 35 6.58 -5.70 -10.17
C ILE A 35 6.60 -6.36 -11.56
N ILE A 36 5.67 -6.00 -12.45
CA ILE A 36 5.61 -6.56 -13.81
C ILE A 36 6.88 -6.28 -14.61
N ARG A 37 7.40 -5.04 -14.53
CA ARG A 37 8.64 -4.65 -15.20
C ARG A 37 9.82 -5.49 -14.68
N ASP A 38 9.97 -5.58 -13.37
CA ASP A 38 11.12 -6.22 -12.76
C ASP A 38 11.05 -7.74 -13.00
N MET A 39 9.85 -8.35 -13.01
CA MET A 39 9.70 -9.77 -13.38
C MET A 39 10.06 -10.01 -14.84
N SER A 40 9.62 -9.12 -15.73
CA SER A 40 9.95 -9.21 -17.17
C SER A 40 11.45 -9.13 -17.38
N TYR A 41 12.13 -8.23 -16.65
CA TYR A 41 13.59 -8.12 -16.66
C TYR A 41 14.28 -9.37 -16.14
N LEU A 42 13.81 -9.93 -15.02
CA LEU A 42 14.37 -11.16 -14.46
C LEU A 42 14.29 -12.32 -15.46
N ILE A 43 13.16 -12.47 -16.15
CA ILE A 43 12.97 -13.55 -17.14
C ILE A 43 13.85 -13.39 -18.37
N GLN A 44 13.96 -12.17 -18.90
CA GLN A 44 14.77 -11.92 -20.09
C GLN A 44 16.26 -12.26 -19.88
N ASN A 45 16.72 -12.29 -18.63
CA ASN A 45 18.10 -12.57 -18.27
C ASN A 45 18.38 -14.01 -17.84
N ILE A 46 17.38 -14.91 -17.92
CA ILE A 46 17.54 -16.30 -17.51
C ILE A 46 18.45 -17.04 -18.48
N LYS A 47 19.55 -17.60 -17.96
CA LYS A 47 20.52 -18.37 -18.76
C LYS A 47 20.53 -19.87 -18.46
N THR A 48 20.03 -20.27 -17.30
CA THR A 48 20.05 -21.67 -16.85
C THR A 48 18.80 -22.02 -16.04
N THR A 49 18.52 -23.31 -15.86
CA THR A 49 17.41 -23.78 -15.01
C THR A 49 17.58 -23.38 -13.54
N ASN A 50 18.82 -23.32 -13.02
CA ASN A 50 19.08 -22.85 -11.66
C ASN A 50 18.78 -21.36 -11.51
N ASP A 51 19.18 -20.55 -12.50
CA ASP A 51 18.89 -19.12 -12.55
C ASP A 51 17.37 -18.86 -12.61
N LEU A 52 16.62 -19.65 -13.41
CA LEU A 52 15.16 -19.63 -13.41
C LEU A 52 14.59 -19.89 -12.01
N LYS A 53 15.09 -20.90 -11.30
CA LYS A 53 14.61 -21.25 -9.96
C LYS A 53 14.84 -20.11 -8.96
N GLU A 54 16.03 -19.52 -8.96
CA GLU A 54 16.36 -18.39 -8.08
C GLU A 54 15.51 -17.16 -8.42
N LYS A 55 15.34 -16.84 -9.71
CA LYS A 55 14.49 -15.72 -10.13
C LYS A 55 13.02 -15.94 -9.76
N LEU A 56 12.52 -17.16 -9.92
CA LEU A 56 11.15 -17.49 -9.54
C LEU A 56 10.95 -17.34 -8.03
N TYR A 57 11.94 -17.75 -7.24
CA TYR A 57 11.91 -17.56 -5.78
C TYR A 57 11.86 -16.07 -5.41
N THR A 58 12.72 -15.23 -6.00
CA THR A 58 12.67 -13.77 -5.78
C THR A 58 11.29 -13.20 -6.13
N ILE A 59 10.74 -13.56 -7.29
CA ILE A 59 9.42 -13.07 -7.72
C ILE A 59 8.32 -13.46 -6.71
N MET A 60 8.29 -14.72 -6.29
CA MET A 60 7.23 -15.23 -5.42
C MET A 60 7.38 -14.76 -3.97
N SER A 61 8.59 -14.83 -3.43
CA SER A 61 8.84 -14.60 -2.00
C SER A 61 9.12 -13.14 -1.67
N GLU A 62 9.83 -12.40 -2.52
CA GLU A 62 10.19 -11.01 -2.21
C GLU A 62 9.16 -10.00 -2.71
N TRP A 63 8.50 -10.27 -3.84
CA TRP A 63 7.56 -9.30 -4.41
C TRP A 63 6.12 -9.67 -4.14
N LEU A 64 5.69 -10.86 -4.58
CA LEU A 64 4.28 -11.22 -4.51
C LEU A 64 3.79 -11.38 -3.07
N LEU A 65 4.57 -12.08 -2.23
CA LEU A 65 4.22 -12.29 -0.83
C LEU A 65 4.20 -10.98 -0.04
N GLU A 66 5.21 -10.13 -0.21
CA GLU A 66 5.30 -8.83 0.46
C GLU A 66 4.18 -7.88 0.04
N HIS A 67 3.87 -7.84 -1.26
CA HIS A 67 2.73 -7.10 -1.81
C HIS A 67 1.42 -7.54 -1.15
N ILE A 68 1.10 -8.85 -1.17
CA ILE A 68 -0.15 -9.36 -0.59
C ILE A 68 -0.22 -9.07 0.92
N LEU A 69 0.85 -9.33 1.67
CA LEU A 69 0.83 -9.22 3.13
C LEU A 69 0.77 -7.78 3.64
N HIS A 70 1.37 -6.84 2.91
CA HIS A 70 1.58 -5.47 3.39
C HIS A 70 0.74 -4.43 2.65
N HIS A 71 0.47 -4.63 1.35
CA HIS A 71 -0.25 -3.67 0.52
C HIS A 71 -1.73 -4.05 0.37
N ASP A 72 -2.07 -5.27 -0.07
CA ASP A 72 -3.47 -5.68 -0.30
C ASP A 72 -4.26 -5.71 1.00
N VAL A 73 -3.60 -6.10 2.11
CA VAL A 73 -4.18 -6.06 3.45
C VAL A 73 -4.69 -4.66 3.82
N MET A 74 -4.08 -3.59 3.31
CA MET A 74 -4.52 -2.22 3.59
C MET A 74 -5.84 -1.87 2.89
N ILE A 75 -6.11 -2.46 1.72
CA ILE A 75 -7.40 -2.35 1.03
C ILE A 75 -8.50 -2.96 1.90
N GLY A 76 -8.25 -4.16 2.45
CA GLY A 76 -9.17 -4.81 3.38
C GLY A 76 -9.40 -4.00 4.67
N LYS A 77 -8.36 -3.35 5.21
CA LYS A 77 -8.50 -2.45 6.37
C LYS A 77 -9.33 -1.20 6.05
N TRP A 78 -9.14 -0.62 4.87
CA TRP A 78 -9.92 0.54 4.40
C TRP A 78 -11.41 0.24 4.37
N ILE A 79 -11.80 -0.88 3.76
CA ILE A 79 -13.21 -1.31 3.68
C ILE A 79 -13.78 -1.58 5.08
N LYS A 80 -13.03 -2.25 5.96
CA LYS A 80 -13.47 -2.49 7.34
C LYS A 80 -13.68 -1.21 8.13
N ALA A 81 -12.89 -0.16 7.88
CA ALA A 81 -13.09 1.15 8.51
C ALA A 81 -14.34 1.83 7.95
N HIS A 82 -14.52 1.82 6.62
CA HIS A 82 -15.67 2.47 5.96
C HIS A 82 -17.00 1.79 6.30
N ASN A 83 -17.02 0.45 6.36
CA ASN A 83 -18.21 -0.32 6.73
C ASN A 83 -18.59 -0.23 8.22
N LYS A 84 -17.67 0.23 9.08
CA LYS A 84 -17.99 0.52 10.50
C LYS A 84 -18.66 1.87 10.65
N ASN A 85 -18.22 2.87 9.90
CA ASN A 85 -18.80 4.21 9.92
C ASN A 85 -20.21 4.22 9.31
N THR A 86 -20.48 3.42 8.28
CA THR A 86 -21.82 3.34 7.65
C THR A 86 -22.91 2.75 8.56
N LYS A 87 -22.56 2.01 9.63
CA LYS A 87 -23.56 1.52 10.61
C LYS A 87 -24.00 2.58 11.63
N GLU A 88 -23.30 3.71 11.71
CA GLU A 88 -23.65 4.83 12.59
C GLU A 88 -24.33 5.98 11.84
N GLU A 89 -24.36 5.94 10.50
CA GLU A 89 -24.82 7.03 9.61
C GLU A 89 -26.03 6.65 8.72
N GLU A 90 -26.96 5.82 9.19
CA GLU A 90 -28.24 5.60 8.47
C GLU A 90 -29.24 6.78 8.59
N THR A 91 -28.78 7.96 9.00
CA THR A 91 -29.60 9.19 9.02
C THR A 91 -28.81 10.38 8.51
N LYS A 92 -28.58 10.42 7.19
CA LYS A 92 -28.73 11.60 6.32
C LYS A 92 -28.25 11.27 4.91
N GLN A 93 -29.20 11.16 3.99
CA GLN A 93 -28.94 11.36 2.58
C GLN A 93 -28.58 12.85 2.40
N GLU A 94 -27.44 13.15 1.78
CA GLU A 94 -27.26 14.37 0.96
C GLU A 94 -25.92 14.31 0.19
N GLU A 95 -26.07 14.32 -1.14
CA GLU A 95 -25.18 14.85 -2.19
C GLU A 95 -23.67 14.98 -1.91
N LEU A 96 -22.89 14.02 -2.42
CA LEU A 96 -21.43 14.13 -2.50
C LEU A 96 -21.02 14.84 -3.80
N THR A 97 -20.56 16.08 -3.65
CA THR A 97 -19.81 16.82 -4.69
C THR A 97 -18.42 16.21 -4.89
N GLU A 98 -18.00 16.07 -6.15
CA GLU A 98 -16.86 15.29 -6.68
C GLU A 98 -15.41 15.71 -6.28
N ASP A 99 -15.13 16.49 -5.21
CA ASP A 99 -13.77 17.07 -5.05
C ASP A 99 -13.15 17.05 -3.64
N SER A 100 -13.47 16.06 -2.81
CA SER A 100 -12.75 15.85 -1.55
C SER A 100 -12.45 14.38 -1.33
N GLN A 101 -11.49 13.85 -2.08
CA GLN A 101 -10.85 12.57 -1.74
C GLN A 101 -10.16 12.71 -0.39
N GLU A 102 -10.77 12.18 0.68
CA GLU A 102 -10.14 12.05 1.98
C GLU A 102 -8.93 11.11 1.88
N LYS A 103 -7.77 11.68 1.56
CA LYS A 103 -6.50 10.98 1.67
C LYS A 103 -6.27 10.67 3.15
N LEU A 104 -6.11 9.40 3.52
CA LEU A 104 -5.63 9.09 4.86
C LEU A 104 -4.32 9.86 5.09
N GLU A 105 -4.19 10.59 6.17
CA GLU A 105 -2.91 11.18 6.53
C GLU A 105 -2.21 10.28 7.54
N PHE A 106 -1.02 9.78 7.19
CA PHE A 106 -0.19 9.01 8.12
C PHE A 106 0.61 9.96 9.01
N ILE A 107 -0.05 10.49 10.03
CA ILE A 107 0.55 11.45 10.97
C ILE A 107 1.33 10.70 12.05
N TYR A 108 2.59 11.08 12.22
CA TYR A 108 3.48 10.60 13.26
C TYR A 108 3.94 11.75 14.15
N SER A 109 3.94 11.52 15.46
CA SER A 109 4.37 12.50 16.45
C SER A 109 5.84 12.29 16.83
N CYS A 110 6.55 13.39 17.01
CA CYS A 110 7.94 13.41 17.44
C CYS A 110 8.04 13.92 18.89
N PRO A 111 8.99 13.41 19.71
CA PRO A 111 9.13 13.89 21.09
C PRO A 111 9.63 15.35 21.19
N CYS A 112 10.14 15.94 20.11
CA CYS A 112 10.40 17.38 20.04
C CYS A 112 9.13 18.23 19.78
N LYS A 113 7.94 17.62 19.91
CA LYS A 113 6.60 18.22 19.76
C LYS A 113 6.25 18.63 18.32
N THR A 114 6.95 18.09 17.32
CA THR A 114 6.59 18.24 15.90
C THR A 114 5.74 17.08 15.42
N THR A 115 4.86 17.33 14.45
CA THR A 115 4.12 16.31 13.71
C THR A 115 4.74 16.10 12.33
N HIS A 116 4.71 14.88 11.84
CA HIS A 116 5.26 14.48 10.55
C HIS A 116 4.19 13.73 9.77
N ALA A 117 3.81 14.25 8.60
CA ALA A 117 3.01 13.50 7.64
C ALA A 117 3.95 12.59 6.84
N LEU A 118 3.72 11.29 6.91
CA LEU A 118 4.47 10.28 6.15
C LEU A 118 3.71 9.89 4.89
N SER A 119 4.46 9.49 3.86
CA SER A 119 3.90 8.85 2.68
C SER A 119 3.38 7.44 3.01
N TYR A 120 2.55 6.88 2.11
CA TYR A 120 2.04 5.52 2.23
C TYR A 120 3.16 4.49 2.38
N ASN A 121 4.20 4.59 1.55
CA ASN A 121 5.33 3.66 1.63
C ASN A 121 6.13 3.82 2.92
N GLU A 122 6.35 5.05 3.40
CA GLU A 122 7.04 5.29 4.68
C GLU A 122 6.26 4.75 5.88
N HIS A 123 4.92 4.83 5.84
CA HIS A 123 4.05 4.23 6.85
C HIS A 123 4.19 2.71 6.87
N LEU A 124 4.12 2.07 5.69
CA LEU A 124 4.25 0.61 5.59
C LEU A 124 5.65 0.11 5.99
N ASP A 125 6.69 0.85 5.62
CA ASP A 125 8.07 0.59 6.06
C ASP A 125 8.21 0.52 7.58
N ILE A 126 7.55 1.43 8.30
CA ILE A 126 7.55 1.40 9.77
C ILE A 126 6.79 0.17 10.29
N LEU A 127 5.61 -0.11 9.73
CA LEU A 127 4.72 -1.16 10.23
C LEU A 127 5.26 -2.58 10.00
N TYR A 128 5.85 -2.81 8.84
CA TYR A 128 6.12 -4.16 8.34
C TYR A 128 7.61 -4.45 8.14
N HIS A 129 8.42 -3.42 7.88
CA HIS A 129 9.86 -3.56 7.64
C HIS A 129 10.73 -3.13 8.83
N ASN A 130 10.14 -2.87 10.00
CA ASN A 130 10.83 -2.40 11.22
C ASN A 130 11.71 -1.16 10.98
N LYS A 131 11.35 -0.31 10.00
CA LYS A 131 12.14 0.87 9.67
C LYS A 131 11.99 1.93 10.75
N ASN A 132 13.11 2.36 11.33
CA ASN A 132 13.13 3.42 12.33
C ASN A 132 13.32 4.78 11.65
N LEU A 133 12.22 5.45 11.29
CA LEU A 133 12.28 6.81 10.78
C LEU A 133 12.58 7.81 11.92
N LYS A 134 13.58 8.66 11.68
CA LYS A 134 14.06 9.67 12.63
C LYS A 134 13.65 11.07 12.19
N CYS A 135 13.28 11.90 13.15
CA CYS A 135 13.01 13.32 12.91
C CYS A 135 14.27 14.02 12.39
N LYS A 136 14.14 14.78 11.28
CA LYS A 136 15.26 15.57 10.72
C LYS A 136 15.74 16.68 11.66
N ASN A 137 14.91 17.10 12.62
CA ASN A 137 15.21 18.18 13.55
C ASN A 137 15.92 17.69 14.82
N CYS A 138 15.34 16.72 15.54
CA CYS A 138 15.89 16.25 16.82
C CYS A 138 16.54 14.86 16.76
N GLN A 139 16.52 14.19 15.60
CA GLN A 139 17.06 12.84 15.36
C GLN A 139 16.41 11.71 16.18
N GLN A 140 15.35 12.00 16.93
CA GLN A 140 14.59 11.00 17.68
C GLN A 140 13.62 10.25 16.77
N THR A 141 13.31 9.01 17.14
CA THR A 141 12.37 8.13 16.42
C THR A 141 10.96 8.71 16.45
N LEU A 142 10.24 8.56 15.34
CA LEU A 142 8.85 8.97 15.19
C LEU A 142 7.89 7.89 15.75
N PHE A 143 6.77 8.31 16.34
CA PHE A 143 5.75 7.41 16.89
C PHE A 143 4.41 7.62 16.18
N TYR A 144 3.70 6.53 15.85
CA TYR A 144 2.43 6.62 15.15
C TYR A 144 1.39 7.36 16.00
N PHE A 145 0.87 8.46 15.48
CA PHE A 145 -0.20 9.21 16.12
C PHE A 145 -1.51 8.88 15.42
N LYS A 146 -2.23 7.92 15.99
CA LYS A 146 -3.59 7.64 15.53
C LYS A 146 -4.46 8.82 15.96
N ASN A 147 -4.87 9.65 15.00
CA ASN A 147 -5.77 10.75 15.29
C ASN A 147 -7.01 10.19 16.01
N PRO A 148 -7.30 10.59 17.26
CA PRO A 148 -8.61 10.33 17.83
C PRO A 148 -9.57 11.20 17.03
N ILE A 149 -10.35 10.56 16.15
CA ILE A 149 -11.57 11.14 15.62
C ILE A 149 -12.49 11.40 16.82
#